data_AF-A0A7Y7SP26-F1
#
_entry.id   AF-A0A7Y7SP26-F1
#
_cell.length_a   1.000
_cell.length_b   1.000
_cell.length_c   1.000
_cell.angle_alpha   90.00
_cell.angle_beta   90.00
_cell.angle_gamma   90.00
#
_symmetry.space_group_name_H-M   'P 1'
#
loop_
_entity.id
_entity.type
_entity.pdbx_description
1 polymer ?
#
loop_
_entity_poly.entity_id
_entity_poly.type
_entity_poly.pdbx_seq_one_letter_code
_entity_poly.pdbx_strand_id
1 'polypeptide(L)'
;MVKGNEVIETSYIFDFADYGLSDGYGTGKAKEVSGDLTLKTDFFPETFISHLFNKKTLELFGGDTRKEKFSRRYKLNTTQNIIIEPLVHLDKVVTLEGPNPAPGVIIATYPNGSKEPAKDNKPDYIKLLSMK
;
A
#
# COMPACT_ATOMS: atom_id res chain seq x y z
N MET A 1 -19.78 -2.65 3.37
CA MET A 1 -18.89 -3.74 3.84
C MET A 1 -18.83 -4.81 2.76
N VAL A 2 -17.64 -5.17 2.29
CA VAL A 2 -17.46 -6.35 1.42
C VAL A 2 -17.54 -7.57 2.33
N LYS A 3 -18.65 -8.34 2.26
CA LYS A 3 -18.84 -9.52 3.12
C LYS A 3 -17.67 -10.50 2.92
N GLY A 4 -16.96 -10.82 4.01
CA GLY A 4 -15.89 -11.84 4.04
C GLY A 4 -14.45 -11.33 3.96
N ASN A 5 -14.20 -10.03 3.76
CA ASN A 5 -12.86 -9.45 3.79
C ASN A 5 -12.69 -8.52 4.99
N GLU A 6 -11.53 -8.59 5.66
CA GLU A 6 -11.11 -7.53 6.57
C GLU A 6 -10.47 -6.40 5.76
N VAL A 7 -11.00 -5.19 5.89
CA VAL A 7 -10.50 -4.02 5.18
C VAL A 7 -9.37 -3.39 5.99
N ILE A 8 -8.20 -3.20 5.38
CA ILE A 8 -7.09 -2.46 5.95
C ILE A 8 -7.14 -1.04 5.40
N GLU A 9 -7.15 -0.06 6.31
CA GLU A 9 -7.22 1.35 5.94
C GLU A 9 -5.91 1.80 5.27
N THR A 10 -6.04 2.71 4.31
CA THR A 10 -4.93 3.38 3.65
C THR A 10 -4.98 4.85 3.96
N SER A 11 -3.96 5.31 4.69
CA SER A 11 -3.95 6.65 5.29
C SER A 11 -2.68 7.42 4.95
N TYR A 12 -2.77 8.74 5.05
CA TYR A 12 -1.62 9.64 5.12
C TYR A 12 -1.52 10.21 6.53
N ILE A 13 -0.30 10.44 7.02
CA ILE A 13 -0.03 11.08 8.31
C ILE A 13 0.81 12.34 8.07
N PHE A 14 0.40 13.45 8.69
CA PHE A 14 1.07 14.74 8.61
C PHE A 14 1.42 15.22 10.03
N ASP A 15 2.70 15.29 10.33
CA ASP A 15 3.25 15.65 11.63
C ASP A 15 3.87 17.07 11.55
N PHE A 16 3.43 18.01 12.40
CA PHE A 16 3.99 19.38 12.43
C PHE A 16 5.19 19.55 13.37
N ALA A 17 5.36 18.64 14.34
CA ALA A 17 6.33 18.80 15.43
C ALA A 17 7.02 17.48 15.81
N ASP A 18 7.14 16.55 14.86
CA ASP A 18 7.76 15.24 15.07
C ASP A 18 7.19 14.50 16.29
N TYR A 19 5.87 14.42 16.38
CA TYR A 19 5.16 13.83 17.53
C TYR A 19 5.47 12.33 17.72
N GLY A 20 6.33 11.73 16.89
CA GLY A 20 6.93 10.44 17.18
C GLY A 20 5.92 9.29 17.27
N LEU A 21 4.74 9.40 16.61
CA LEU A 21 3.78 8.30 16.54
C LEU A 21 4.49 7.02 16.09
N SER A 22 4.19 5.87 16.69
CA SER A 22 4.57 4.60 16.06
C SER A 22 3.80 4.48 14.75
N ASP A 23 4.36 3.78 13.76
CA ASP A 23 3.67 3.55 12.48
C ASP A 23 2.54 2.53 12.64
N GLY A 24 1.51 2.86 13.42
CA GLY A 24 0.35 2.02 13.70
C GLY A 24 -0.64 1.91 12.53
N TYR A 25 -0.41 2.67 11.45
CA TYR A 25 -1.27 2.75 10.27
C TYR A 25 -0.60 2.22 8.98
N GLY A 26 0.60 1.62 9.08
CA GLY A 26 1.31 1.08 7.91
C GLY A 26 1.69 2.14 6.86
N THR A 27 1.96 3.35 7.32
CA THR A 27 2.29 4.54 6.51
C THR A 27 3.77 4.68 6.20
N GLY A 28 4.63 3.92 6.86
CA GLY A 28 6.07 3.96 6.68
C GLY A 28 6.77 4.98 7.57
N LYS A 29 8.06 5.18 7.30
CA LYS A 29 8.91 6.14 8.02
C LYS A 29 8.50 7.58 7.68
N ALA A 30 8.47 8.46 8.68
CA ALA A 30 8.25 9.88 8.42
C ALA A 30 9.34 10.44 7.49
N LYS A 31 8.94 11.20 6.47
CA LYS A 31 9.84 11.96 5.61
C LYS A 31 9.64 13.46 5.80
N GLU A 32 10.73 14.21 5.90
CA GLU A 32 10.67 15.66 6.02
C GLU A 32 10.32 16.28 4.68
N VAL A 33 9.36 17.21 4.69
CA VAL A 33 8.98 18.00 3.52
C VAL A 33 8.86 19.46 3.91
N SER A 34 9.33 20.34 3.03
CA SER A 34 9.26 21.78 3.21
C SER A 34 8.43 22.42 2.11
N GLY A 35 7.57 23.38 2.46
CA GLY A 35 6.67 24.05 1.54
C GLY A 35 5.43 23.21 1.17
N ASP A 36 4.77 23.58 0.08
CA ASP A 36 3.49 22.99 -0.32
C ASP A 36 3.66 21.56 -0.87
N LEU A 37 2.71 20.69 -0.50
CA LEU A 37 2.76 19.27 -0.78
C LEU A 37 1.61 18.88 -1.72
N THR A 38 1.92 18.12 -2.76
CA THR A 38 0.92 17.51 -3.67
C THR A 38 1.15 16.02 -3.77
N LEU A 39 0.13 15.24 -3.41
CA LEU A 39 0.17 13.77 -3.36
C LEU A 39 -0.70 13.18 -4.47
N LYS A 40 -0.08 12.43 -5.39
CA LYS A 40 -0.73 11.85 -6.58
C LYS A 40 -0.48 10.35 -6.69
N THR A 41 -0.68 9.63 -5.58
CA THR A 41 -0.42 8.19 -5.55
C THR A 41 -1.46 7.44 -6.38
N ASP A 42 -0.98 6.54 -7.25
CA ASP A 42 -1.83 5.53 -7.88
C ASP A 42 -2.07 4.39 -6.88
N PHE A 43 -3.34 4.08 -6.63
CA PHE A 43 -3.73 2.99 -5.75
C PHE A 43 -4.37 1.87 -6.55
N PHE A 44 -4.03 0.64 -6.17
CA PHE A 44 -4.53 -0.59 -6.75
C PHE A 44 -5.21 -1.42 -5.66
N PRO A 45 -6.40 -1.99 -5.88
CA PRO A 45 -6.98 -2.93 -4.94
C PRO A 45 -6.07 -4.15 -4.79
N GLU A 46 -5.54 -4.38 -3.58
CA GLU A 46 -4.77 -5.57 -3.22
C GLU A 46 -5.62 -6.45 -2.33
N THR A 47 -5.81 -7.69 -2.76
CA THR A 47 -6.41 -8.74 -1.93
C THR A 47 -5.32 -9.68 -1.45
N PHE A 48 -5.22 -9.92 -0.14
CA PHE A 48 -4.32 -10.94 0.40
C PHE A 48 -5.09 -12.11 1.01
N ILE A 49 -4.77 -13.33 0.59
CA ILE A 49 -5.34 -14.58 1.09
C ILE A 49 -4.29 -15.29 1.93
N SER A 50 -4.52 -15.33 3.24
CA SER A 50 -3.66 -16.07 4.18
C SER A 50 -4.30 -17.39 4.58
N HIS A 51 -3.75 -18.49 4.09
CA HIS A 51 -4.14 -19.84 4.51
C HIS A 51 -3.72 -20.15 5.96
N LEU A 52 -2.60 -19.56 6.42
CA LEU A 52 -2.11 -19.73 7.80
C LEU A 52 -3.09 -19.16 8.83
N PHE A 53 -3.69 -18.00 8.54
CA PHE A 53 -4.63 -17.32 9.45
C PHE A 53 -6.09 -17.52 9.06
N ASN A 54 -6.38 -18.32 8.02
CA ASN A 54 -7.71 -18.47 7.42
C ASN A 54 -8.41 -17.12 7.21
N LYS A 55 -7.67 -16.15 6.67
CA LYS A 55 -8.08 -14.74 6.60
C LYS A 55 -7.85 -14.16 5.23
N LYS A 56 -8.77 -13.31 4.80
CA LYS A 56 -8.68 -12.53 3.57
C LYS A 56 -8.75 -11.05 3.89
N THR A 57 -7.76 -10.28 3.42
CA THR A 57 -7.72 -8.83 3.60
C THR A 57 -7.83 -8.11 2.27
N LEU A 58 -8.29 -6.85 2.32
CA LEU A 58 -8.37 -5.94 1.20
C LEU A 58 -7.73 -4.61 1.61
N GLU A 59 -6.77 -4.12 0.83
CA GLU A 59 -6.15 -2.81 1.01
C GLU A 59 -6.00 -2.05 -0.31
N LEU A 60 -5.80 -0.73 -0.23
CA LEU A 60 -5.37 0.07 -1.38
C LEU A 60 -3.84 0.12 -1.41
N PHE A 61 -3.25 -0.69 -2.28
CA PHE A 61 -1.80 -0.74 -2.46
C PHE A 61 -1.31 0.42 -3.31
N GLY A 62 -0.44 1.26 -2.74
CA GLY A 62 0.19 2.41 -3.40
C GLY A 62 1.71 2.33 -3.39
N GLY A 63 2.25 1.11 -3.31
CA GLY A 63 3.68 0.85 -3.10
C GLY A 63 4.02 0.42 -1.68
N ASP A 64 5.21 -0.15 -1.54
CA ASP A 64 5.72 -0.68 -0.27
C ASP A 64 6.20 0.45 0.66
N THR A 65 5.37 0.84 1.62
CA THR A 65 5.64 1.94 2.56
C THR A 65 6.87 1.75 3.46
N ARG A 66 7.43 0.53 3.53
CA ARG A 66 8.74 0.30 4.18
C ARG A 66 9.87 1.03 3.44
N LYS A 67 9.67 1.34 2.15
CA LYS A 67 10.58 2.12 1.32
C LYS A 67 10.17 3.58 1.38
N GLU A 68 11.13 4.46 1.70
CA GLU A 68 10.90 5.90 1.90
C GLU A 68 10.14 6.57 0.74
N LYS A 69 10.43 6.20 -0.51
CA LYS A 69 9.73 6.73 -1.69
C LYS A 69 8.21 6.53 -1.69
N PHE A 70 7.73 5.48 -1.02
CA PHE A 70 6.32 5.16 -0.87
C PHE A 70 5.78 5.55 0.50
N SER A 71 6.58 6.17 1.36
CA SER A 71 6.11 6.64 2.64
C SER A 71 4.95 7.62 2.46
N ARG A 72 3.92 7.38 3.27
CA ARG A 72 2.70 8.15 3.39
C ARG A 72 2.69 8.99 4.68
N ARG A 73 3.84 9.06 5.38
CA ARG A 73 4.02 9.85 6.59
C ARG A 73 4.98 11.02 6.35
N TYR A 74 4.54 12.22 6.68
CA TYR A 74 5.22 13.46 6.34
C TYR A 74 5.44 14.30 7.60
N LYS A 75 6.67 14.75 7.82
CA LYS A 75 6.99 15.79 8.80
C LYS A 75 7.05 17.13 8.06
N LEU A 76 6.08 17.99 8.36
CA LEU A 76 5.83 19.22 7.63
C LEU A 76 6.62 20.39 8.21
N ASN A 77 7.38 21.07 7.36
CA ASN A 77 8.05 22.33 7.67
C ASN A 77 7.54 23.40 6.70
N THR A 78 7.17 24.58 7.20
CA THR A 78 6.72 25.73 6.38
C THR A 78 5.61 25.45 5.35
N THR A 79 4.92 24.31 5.44
CA THR A 79 3.83 23.89 4.56
C THR A 79 2.59 24.74 4.79
N GLN A 80 2.04 25.30 3.72
CA GLN A 80 0.77 26.04 3.76
C GLN A 80 -0.37 25.23 3.14
N ASN A 81 -0.08 24.50 2.06
CA ASN A 81 -1.07 23.71 1.33
C ASN A 81 -0.66 22.24 1.25
N ILE A 82 -1.66 21.36 1.46
CA ILE A 82 -1.56 19.93 1.20
C ILE A 82 -2.69 19.57 0.23
N ILE A 83 -2.31 19.11 -0.95
CA ILE A 83 -3.23 18.68 -2.01
C ILE A 83 -3.12 17.15 -2.12
N ILE A 84 -4.26 16.46 -2.04
CA ILE A 84 -4.35 15.00 -2.09
C ILE A 84 -5.23 14.62 -3.26
N GLU A 85 -4.62 14.11 -4.33
CA GLU A 85 -5.25 13.77 -5.61
C GLU A 85 -4.89 12.33 -6.04
N PRO A 86 -5.26 11.30 -5.26
CA PRO A 86 -4.97 9.91 -5.61
C PRO A 86 -5.81 9.44 -6.79
N LEU A 87 -5.26 8.50 -7.57
CA LEU A 87 -5.99 7.80 -8.63
C LEU A 87 -6.16 6.33 -8.23
N VAL A 88 -7.40 5.85 -8.12
CA VAL A 88 -7.68 4.45 -7.77
C VAL A 88 -8.03 3.64 -9.03
N HIS A 89 -7.18 2.68 -9.39
CA HIS A 89 -7.38 1.79 -10.54
C HIS A 89 -8.19 0.56 -10.12
N LEU A 90 -9.52 0.73 -9.99
CA LEU A 90 -10.44 -0.33 -9.51
C LEU A 90 -10.49 -1.56 -10.43
N ASP A 91 -10.09 -1.41 -11.70
CA ASP A 91 -9.97 -2.45 -12.72
C ASP A 91 -8.67 -3.25 -12.63
N LYS A 92 -7.67 -2.74 -11.89
CA LYS A 92 -6.33 -3.34 -11.76
C LYS A 92 -6.16 -3.99 -10.40
N VAL A 93 -6.97 -5.02 -10.15
CA VAL A 93 -6.92 -5.81 -8.91
C VAL A 93 -5.72 -6.76 -8.92
N VAL A 94 -4.93 -6.73 -7.86
CA VAL A 94 -3.86 -7.70 -7.60
C VAL A 94 -4.24 -8.62 -6.43
N THR A 95 -3.95 -9.91 -6.57
CA THR A 95 -4.18 -10.89 -5.51
C THR A 95 -2.85 -11.47 -5.05
N LEU A 96 -2.54 -11.31 -3.78
CA LEU A 96 -1.49 -12.06 -3.10
C LEU A 96 -2.10 -13.29 -2.43
N GLU A 97 -1.48 -14.45 -2.62
CA GLU A 97 -1.90 -15.70 -1.99
C GLU A 97 -0.74 -16.36 -1.27
N GLY A 98 -0.94 -16.65 0.02
CA GLY A 98 0.02 -17.40 0.84
C GLY A 98 0.19 -18.85 0.37
N PRO A 99 1.26 -19.54 0.80
CA PRO A 99 1.46 -20.95 0.47
C PRO A 99 0.42 -21.85 1.15
N ASN A 100 0.06 -22.95 0.49
CA ASN A 100 -0.80 -23.99 1.05
C ASN A 100 -0.35 -25.38 0.53
N PRO A 101 0.26 -26.24 1.36
CA PRO A 101 0.58 -26.05 2.78
C PRO A 101 1.78 -25.11 3.01
N ALA A 102 1.93 -24.60 4.25
CA ALA A 102 3.12 -23.85 4.67
C ALA A 102 4.30 -24.80 5.03
N PRO A 103 5.58 -24.37 4.94
CA PRO A 103 6.06 -23.04 4.51
C PRO A 103 6.24 -22.93 2.99
N GLY A 104 6.23 -21.71 2.46
CA GLY A 104 6.42 -21.45 1.04
C GLY A 104 6.40 -19.96 0.70
N VAL A 105 6.33 -19.64 -0.58
CA VAL A 105 6.41 -18.26 -1.08
C VAL A 105 5.00 -17.72 -1.37
N ILE A 106 4.78 -16.44 -1.10
CA ILE A 106 3.55 -15.74 -1.49
C ILE A 106 3.58 -15.52 -3.00
N ILE A 107 2.51 -15.88 -3.69
CA ILE A 107 2.37 -15.66 -5.13
C ILE A 107 1.47 -14.45 -5.38
N ALA A 108 1.96 -13.49 -6.18
CA ALA A 108 1.17 -12.39 -6.70
C ALA A 108 0.55 -12.80 -8.04
N THR A 109 -0.77 -12.64 -8.17
CA THR A 109 -1.52 -12.75 -9.42
C THR A 109 -2.00 -11.36 -9.82
N TYR A 110 -1.58 -10.91 -11.01
CA TYR A 110 -1.83 -9.56 -11.52
C TYR A 110 -3.11 -9.50 -12.40
N PRO A 111 -3.61 -8.30 -12.71
CA PRO A 111 -4.83 -8.11 -13.52
C PRO A 111 -4.85 -8.89 -14.85
N ASN A 112 -3.70 -9.03 -15.50
CA ASN A 112 -3.56 -9.77 -16.76
C ASN A 112 -3.43 -11.30 -16.59
N GLY A 113 -3.60 -11.81 -15.37
CA GLY A 113 -3.45 -13.24 -15.03
C GLY A 113 -2.00 -13.71 -14.84
N SER A 114 -1.00 -12.85 -15.07
CA SER A 114 0.40 -13.21 -14.83
C SER A 114 0.64 -13.46 -13.33
N LYS A 115 1.53 -14.42 -13.03
CA LYS A 115 1.86 -14.82 -11.67
C LYS A 115 3.35 -14.75 -11.43
N GLU A 116 3.75 -14.30 -10.24
CA GLU A 116 5.16 -14.33 -9.83
C GLU A 116 5.29 -14.36 -8.29
N PRO A 117 6.45 -14.79 -7.76
CA PRO A 117 6.78 -14.62 -6.35
C PRO A 117 6.70 -13.16 -5.90
N ALA A 118 5.95 -12.86 -4.85
CA ALA A 118 5.85 -11.54 -4.27
C ALA A 118 7.11 -11.20 -3.47
N LYS A 119 7.96 -10.32 -4.01
CA LYS A 119 9.15 -9.85 -3.30
C LYS A 119 8.76 -9.04 -2.07
N ASP A 120 9.40 -9.34 -0.94
CA ASP A 120 9.12 -8.71 0.36
C ASP A 120 7.64 -8.79 0.78
N ASN A 121 6.88 -9.79 0.29
CA ASN A 121 5.44 -9.96 0.50
C ASN A 121 4.59 -8.79 -0.03
N LYS A 122 5.03 -8.11 -1.10
CA LYS A 122 4.28 -7.02 -1.75
C LYS A 122 4.21 -7.19 -3.27
N PRO A 123 3.18 -6.62 -3.94
CA PRO A 123 3.13 -6.55 -5.39
C PRO A 123 4.23 -5.65 -5.96
N ASP A 124 4.55 -5.85 -7.23
CA ASP A 124 5.37 -4.91 -7.99
C ASP A 124 4.52 -3.72 -8.44
N TYR A 125 4.76 -2.59 -7.78
CA TYR A 125 4.10 -1.32 -8.07
C TYR A 125 4.37 -0.80 -9.49
N ILE A 126 5.60 -0.94 -10.00
CA ILE A 126 5.95 -0.44 -11.35
C ILE A 126 5.26 -1.31 -12.40
N LYS A 127 5.21 -2.61 -12.16
CA LYS A 127 4.46 -3.54 -13.02
C LYS A 127 2.98 -3.16 -13.09
N LEU A 128 2.33 -2.88 -11.95
CA LEU A 128 0.93 -2.43 -11.92
C LEU A 128 0.71 -1.11 -12.67
N LEU A 129 1.59 -0.13 -12.52
CA LEU A 129 1.53 1.13 -13.26
C LEU A 129 1.62 0.94 -14.77
N SER A 130 2.42 -0.02 -15.23
CA SER A 130 2.61 -0.30 -16.66
C SER A 130 1.47 -1.10 -17.30
N MET A 131 0.59 -1.69 -16.49
CA MET A 131 -0.56 -2.43 -17.00
C MET A 131 -1.61 -1.44 -17.51
N LYS A 132 -2.16 -1.71 -18.69
CA LYS A 132 -3.23 -0.89 -19.27
C LYS A 132 -4.56 -1.26 -18.65
#